data_AF-A0AAW2L165-F1
#
_entry.id   AF-A0AAW2L165-F1
#
_cell.length_a   1.000
_cell.length_b   1.000
_cell.length_c   1.000
_cell.angle_alpha   90.00
_cell.angle_beta   90.00
_cell.angle_gamma   90.00
#
_symmetry.space_group_name_H-M   'P 1'
#
loop_
_entity.id
_entity.type
_entity.pdbx_description
1 polymer ?
#
loop_
_entity_poly.entity_id
_entity_poly.type
_entity_poly.pdbx_seq_one_letter_code
_entity_poly.pdbx_strand_id
1 'polypeptide(L)'
;MCAGDEIEVIKTRMEEIMQCAETGDIMGLYFSISKDPQVLQDMDNIQFLNTPLHEAAGRGHTTFAVEIMNLMPSLGKKLNPEGLTPLHLALDRNRKDTADALVRADPQLVRIKGKEGLTPLLLAAKIVSTTDDLDVLVSLLQHCPDSIYDMNCRFQTALHVALEHSNCNAFTLLLNWVVRKARDRVLEWKDEGKNTLLHLAVQHDGALEGVKKLVKLIKVSKRNSDGKTPLDIAQELGSEKMKKVLMEAGAQTATQLPKKQTLTQYFHSPVSPYEDLLRREYFMHKELTVDMRSVILVVAVLIATATYQVVLQPPGGVYQGEADSPTAARRRSLERSQVHQVGRMVMSSPLFMPANTVAFTASIVIIIFMLPGRPYTVVLQTCLIFLVYSYLKAMDYISNSSRVSKFMFFFSWCVIVTAFVGKMVYSMGKAIFQDVWWLPRCAATSSNVYNRFHGRWTLKIVSLLRILRRQYKLIQN
;
A
#
# COMPACT_ATOMS: atom_id res chain seq x y z
N MET A 1 -55.81 16.75 27.39
CA MET A 1 -54.60 17.55 27.13
C MET A 1 -54.16 17.18 25.74
N CYS A 2 -54.21 18.15 24.84
CA CYS A 2 -53.95 17.94 23.42
C CYS A 2 -52.44 17.80 23.23
N ALA A 3 -51.99 17.04 22.23
CA ALA A 3 -50.56 16.86 21.92
C ALA A 3 -49.79 18.19 21.71
N GLY A 4 -50.47 19.32 21.53
CA GLY A 4 -49.89 20.66 21.52
C GLY A 4 -49.38 21.13 22.90
N ASP A 5 -50.07 20.79 23.99
CA ASP A 5 -49.70 21.21 25.35
C ASP A 5 -48.40 20.52 25.80
N GLU A 6 -48.21 19.24 25.46
CA GLU A 6 -46.98 18.50 25.77
C GLU A 6 -45.77 19.06 25.01
N ILE A 7 -45.93 19.43 23.74
CA ILE A 7 -44.85 20.01 22.93
C ILE A 7 -44.46 21.40 23.44
N GLU A 8 -45.43 22.21 23.87
CA GLU A 8 -45.18 23.54 24.42
C GLU A 8 -44.47 23.47 25.78
N VAL A 9 -44.90 22.54 26.65
CA VAL A 9 -44.24 22.27 27.93
C VAL A 9 -42.80 21.76 27.74
N ILE A 10 -42.56 20.88 26.75
CA ILE A 10 -41.20 20.40 26.42
C ILE A 10 -40.32 21.57 25.95
N LYS A 11 -40.84 22.47 25.11
CA LYS A 11 -40.10 23.66 24.66
C LYS A 11 -39.72 24.59 25.81
N THR A 12 -40.66 24.90 26.70
CA THR A 12 -40.39 25.78 27.85
C THR A 12 -39.33 25.19 28.78
N ARG A 13 -39.33 23.86 28.99
CA ARG A 13 -38.28 23.16 29.79
C ARG A 13 -36.92 23.20 29.10
N MET A 14 -36.89 23.05 27.78
CA MET A 14 -35.66 23.17 27.01
C MET A 14 -35.09 24.59 27.12
N GLU A 15 -35.93 25.63 27.08
CA GLU A 15 -35.53 27.03 27.25
C GLU A 15 -34.86 27.30 28.61
N GLU A 16 -35.38 26.74 29.71
CA GLU A 16 -34.75 26.90 31.05
C GLU A 16 -33.30 26.38 31.07
N ILE A 17 -33.06 25.19 30.51
CA ILE A 17 -31.70 24.60 30.46
C ILE A 17 -30.80 25.35 29.48
N MET A 18 -31.35 25.83 28.36
CA MET A 18 -30.60 26.68 27.46
C MET A 18 -30.15 27.97 28.17
N GLN A 19 -31.01 28.60 28.99
CA GLN A 19 -30.65 29.77 29.78
C GLN A 19 -29.56 29.48 30.84
N CYS A 20 -29.56 28.29 31.44
CA CYS A 20 -28.46 27.84 32.30
C CYS A 20 -27.15 27.68 31.51
N ALA A 21 -27.22 27.10 30.30
CA ALA A 21 -26.06 26.95 29.42
C ALA A 21 -25.53 28.30 28.92
N GLU A 22 -26.42 29.26 28.74
CA GLU A 22 -26.12 30.63 28.36
C GLU A 22 -25.29 31.37 29.42
N THR A 23 -25.60 31.13 30.70
CA THR A 23 -24.96 31.77 31.86
C THR A 23 -23.82 30.94 32.47
N GLY A 24 -23.74 29.65 32.14
CA GLY A 24 -22.80 28.70 32.73
C GLY A 24 -23.20 28.22 34.13
N ASP A 25 -24.48 28.34 34.49
CA ASP A 25 -24.98 27.99 35.82
C ASP A 25 -25.20 26.48 36.00
N ILE A 26 -24.23 25.82 36.65
CA ILE A 26 -24.29 24.38 36.97
C ILE A 26 -25.38 24.08 37.99
N MET A 27 -25.64 24.99 38.95
CA MET A 27 -26.68 24.75 39.96
C MET A 27 -28.07 24.79 39.31
N GLY A 28 -28.28 25.74 38.40
CA GLY A 28 -29.47 25.81 37.56
C GLY A 28 -29.66 24.56 36.69
N LEU A 29 -28.58 23.99 36.12
CA LEU A 29 -28.64 22.72 35.40
C LEU A 29 -29.18 21.58 36.27
N TYR A 30 -28.61 21.38 37.46
CA TYR A 30 -29.05 20.33 38.38
C TYR A 30 -30.48 20.57 38.89
N PHE A 31 -30.87 21.82 39.11
CA PHE A 31 -32.24 22.18 39.44
C PHE A 31 -33.23 21.78 38.33
N SER A 32 -32.91 22.09 37.07
CA SER A 32 -33.72 21.70 35.91
C SER A 32 -33.80 20.18 35.72
N ILE A 33 -32.70 19.45 35.95
CA ILE A 33 -32.69 17.98 35.95
C ILE A 33 -33.53 17.41 37.09
N SER A 34 -33.54 18.06 38.27
CA SER A 34 -34.39 17.61 39.39
C SER A 34 -35.88 17.76 39.11
N LYS A 35 -36.27 18.77 38.32
CA LYS A 35 -37.66 18.97 37.87
C LYS A 35 -38.05 17.93 36.82
N ASP A 36 -37.15 17.63 35.90
CA ASP A 36 -37.37 16.70 34.80
C ASP A 36 -36.12 15.84 34.52
N PRO A 37 -36.08 14.60 35.04
CA PRO A 37 -34.92 13.72 34.86
C PRO A 37 -34.66 13.28 33.41
N GLN A 38 -35.64 13.36 32.51
CA GLN A 38 -35.50 12.90 31.11
C GLN A 38 -35.15 14.00 30.12
N VAL A 39 -35.09 15.26 30.57
CA VAL A 39 -34.90 16.42 29.71
C VAL A 39 -33.67 16.35 28.78
N LEU A 40 -32.54 15.82 29.26
CA LEU A 40 -31.34 15.65 28.43
C LEU A 40 -31.52 14.53 27.39
N GLN A 41 -32.22 13.46 27.75
CA GLN A 41 -32.49 12.34 26.86
C GLN A 41 -33.45 12.75 25.73
N ASP A 42 -34.45 13.59 26.03
CA ASP A 42 -35.35 14.14 25.02
C ASP A 42 -34.61 15.00 23.99
N MET A 43 -33.67 15.83 24.45
CA MET A 43 -32.77 16.57 23.56
C MET A 43 -31.87 15.63 22.74
N ASP A 44 -31.44 14.50 23.31
CA ASP A 44 -30.67 13.48 22.62
C ASP A 44 -31.49 12.64 21.61
N ASN A 45 -32.82 12.67 21.69
CA ASN A 45 -33.67 12.01 20.70
C ASN A 45 -33.93 12.89 19.46
N ILE A 46 -33.86 14.22 19.57
CA ILE A 46 -34.13 15.13 18.45
C ILE A 46 -32.90 15.25 17.53
N GLN A 47 -33.00 14.82 16.28
CA GLN A 47 -31.85 14.65 15.38
C GLN A 47 -31.03 15.93 15.13
N PHE A 48 -31.68 17.07 14.90
CA PHE A 48 -31.05 18.37 14.68
C PHE A 48 -31.59 19.38 15.68
N LEU A 49 -30.90 19.54 16.80
CA LEU A 49 -31.28 20.43 17.89
C LEU A 49 -30.06 21.21 18.37
N ASN A 50 -30.24 22.49 18.67
CA ASN A 50 -29.23 23.23 19.40
C ASN A 50 -29.27 22.80 20.87
N THR A 51 -28.32 21.97 21.28
CA THR A 51 -28.27 21.44 22.65
C THR A 51 -27.62 22.45 23.60
N PRO A 52 -27.83 22.35 24.91
CA PRO A 52 -27.15 23.22 25.88
C PRO A 52 -25.63 23.10 25.79
N LEU A 53 -25.11 21.96 25.35
CA LEU A 53 -23.67 21.80 25.11
C LEU A 53 -23.18 22.67 23.94
N HIS A 54 -23.97 22.86 22.88
CA HIS A 54 -23.62 23.76 21.77
C HIS A 54 -23.50 25.21 22.25
N GLU A 55 -24.47 25.67 23.05
CA GLU A 55 -24.50 27.04 23.59
C GLU A 55 -23.34 27.29 24.54
N ALA A 56 -23.12 26.39 25.50
CA ALA A 56 -22.01 26.46 26.44
C ALA A 56 -20.65 26.45 25.72
N ALA A 57 -20.50 25.61 24.70
CA ALA A 57 -19.28 25.52 23.90
C ALA A 57 -19.00 26.80 23.10
N GLY A 58 -20.03 27.39 22.47
CA GLY A 58 -19.88 28.65 21.72
C GLY A 58 -19.57 29.86 22.62
N ARG A 59 -20.13 29.88 23.85
CA ARG A 59 -19.86 30.94 24.83
C ARG A 59 -18.55 30.78 25.59
N GLY A 60 -18.02 29.56 25.66
CA GLY A 60 -16.76 29.25 26.34
C GLY A 60 -16.93 28.85 27.81
N HIS A 61 -18.13 28.41 28.20
CA HIS A 61 -18.42 27.94 29.57
C HIS A 61 -17.87 26.53 29.77
N THR A 62 -16.55 26.44 29.98
CA THR A 62 -15.77 25.19 30.05
C THR A 62 -16.31 24.19 31.07
N THR A 63 -16.53 24.65 32.30
CA THR A 63 -16.99 23.80 33.41
C THR A 63 -18.38 23.23 33.14
N PHE A 64 -19.30 24.07 32.68
CA PHE A 64 -20.64 23.66 32.30
C PHE A 64 -20.64 22.66 31.13
N ALA A 65 -19.82 22.91 30.10
CA ALA A 65 -19.69 22.03 28.94
C ALA A 65 -19.13 20.64 29.33
N VAL A 66 -18.10 20.61 30.19
CA VAL A 66 -17.55 19.35 30.73
C VAL A 66 -18.58 18.62 31.58
N GLU A 67 -19.35 19.33 32.39
CA GLU A 67 -20.39 18.72 33.23
C GLU A 67 -21.47 18.06 32.38
N ILE A 68 -21.97 18.73 31.34
CA ILE A 68 -22.94 18.11 30.41
C ILE A 68 -22.32 16.91 29.68
N MET A 69 -21.05 16.99 29.27
CA MET A 69 -20.36 15.85 28.65
C MET A 69 -20.24 14.65 29.61
N ASN A 70 -20.05 14.89 30.91
CA ASN A 70 -20.01 13.83 31.93
C ASN A 70 -21.40 13.21 32.15
N LEU A 71 -22.46 14.03 32.13
CA LEU A 71 -23.83 13.56 32.30
C LEU A 71 -24.34 12.81 31.06
N MET A 72 -24.07 13.32 29.86
CA MET A 72 -24.55 12.76 28.60
C MET A 72 -23.57 12.99 27.44
N PRO A 73 -22.60 12.07 27.25
CA PRO A 73 -21.57 12.20 26.21
C PRO A 73 -22.11 12.21 24.77
N SER A 74 -23.29 11.63 24.52
CA SER A 74 -23.93 11.59 23.19
C SER A 74 -24.21 13.00 22.64
N LEU A 75 -24.50 13.96 23.52
CA LEU A 75 -24.73 15.36 23.14
C LEU A 75 -23.50 16.01 22.51
N GLY A 76 -22.29 15.52 22.80
CA GLY A 76 -21.05 16.00 22.16
C GLY A 76 -20.97 15.66 20.67
N LYS A 77 -21.67 14.61 20.23
CA LYS A 77 -21.65 14.10 18.85
C LYS A 77 -22.77 14.66 17.97
N LYS A 78 -23.75 15.31 18.59
CA LYS A 78 -24.91 15.91 17.93
C LYS A 78 -24.50 17.05 17.02
N LEU A 79 -25.29 17.23 15.98
CA LEU A 79 -25.20 18.38 15.09
C LEU A 79 -26.37 19.33 15.38
N ASN A 80 -26.07 20.61 15.53
CA ASN A 80 -27.08 21.66 15.56
C ASN A 80 -27.73 21.84 14.15
N PRO A 81 -28.76 22.70 14.02
CA PRO A 81 -29.38 23.00 12.71
C PRO A 81 -28.43 23.60 11.66
N GLU A 82 -27.31 24.18 12.08
CA GLU A 82 -26.26 24.67 11.18
C GLU A 82 -25.32 23.55 10.69
N GLY A 83 -25.48 22.33 11.22
CA GLY A 83 -24.65 21.17 10.92
C GLY A 83 -23.30 21.20 11.64
N LEU A 84 -23.21 21.83 12.82
CA LEU A 84 -21.99 21.95 13.61
C LEU A 84 -22.13 21.16 14.92
N THR A 85 -21.06 20.53 15.38
CA THR A 85 -21.00 19.96 16.73
C THR A 85 -20.63 21.03 17.76
N PRO A 86 -20.77 20.77 19.07
CA PRO A 86 -20.32 21.71 20.10
C PRO A 86 -18.82 22.04 19.96
N LEU A 87 -17.99 21.06 19.58
CA LEU A 87 -16.57 21.29 19.33
C LEU A 87 -16.34 22.22 18.11
N HIS A 88 -17.17 22.14 17.06
CA HIS A 88 -17.08 23.09 15.95
C HIS A 88 -17.37 24.52 16.40
N LEU A 89 -18.41 24.72 17.23
CA LEU A 89 -18.76 26.05 17.75
C LEU A 89 -17.69 26.62 18.67
N ALA A 90 -17.10 25.78 19.54
CA ALA A 90 -15.99 26.21 20.39
C ALA A 90 -14.80 26.69 19.53
N LEU A 91 -14.46 25.97 18.45
CA LEU A 91 -13.39 26.37 17.55
C LEU A 91 -13.73 27.66 16.78
N ASP A 92 -14.91 27.73 16.18
CA ASP A 92 -15.38 28.88 15.38
C ASP A 92 -15.42 30.18 16.20
N ARG A 93 -15.80 30.08 17.49
CA ARG A 93 -15.86 31.22 18.44
C ARG A 93 -14.55 31.44 19.21
N ASN A 94 -13.47 30.76 18.82
CA ASN A 94 -12.13 30.85 19.44
C ASN A 94 -12.11 30.54 20.96
N ARG A 95 -12.93 29.60 21.41
CA ARG A 95 -13.00 29.10 22.80
C ARG A 95 -12.03 27.94 23.00
N LYS A 96 -10.73 28.26 23.05
CA LYS A 96 -9.62 27.29 23.06
C LYS A 96 -9.68 26.33 24.25
N ASP A 97 -9.86 26.87 25.45
CA ASP A 97 -9.93 26.07 26.68
C ASP A 97 -11.10 25.09 26.65
N THR A 98 -12.24 25.51 26.09
CA THR A 98 -13.43 24.68 25.93
C THR A 98 -13.22 23.61 24.87
N ALA A 99 -12.62 23.96 23.74
CA ALA A 99 -12.27 22.98 22.71
C ALA A 99 -11.32 21.90 23.26
N ASP A 100 -10.27 22.31 23.99
CA ASP A 100 -9.30 21.40 24.60
C ASP A 100 -9.93 20.51 25.68
N ALA A 101 -10.83 21.06 26.50
CA ALA A 101 -11.60 20.29 27.49
C ALA A 101 -12.54 19.26 26.84
N LEU A 102 -13.26 19.63 25.78
CA LEU A 102 -14.14 18.73 25.04
C LEU A 102 -13.37 17.58 24.36
N VAL A 103 -12.20 17.88 23.79
CA VAL A 103 -11.34 16.88 23.14
C VAL A 103 -10.71 15.93 24.15
N ARG A 104 -10.37 16.42 25.36
CA ARG A 104 -9.94 15.56 26.47
C ARG A 104 -11.06 14.63 26.94
N ALA A 105 -12.31 15.09 26.95
CA ALA A 105 -13.46 14.29 27.35
C ALA A 105 -13.76 13.18 26.32
N ASP A 106 -13.77 13.49 25.02
CA ASP A 106 -13.89 12.48 23.95
C ASP A 106 -13.04 12.87 22.71
N PRO A 107 -11.88 12.20 22.50
CA PRO A 107 -11.04 12.46 21.33
C PRO A 107 -11.69 12.15 19.98
N GLN A 108 -12.75 11.33 19.94
CA GLN A 108 -13.45 11.00 18.69
C GLN A 108 -14.25 12.16 18.13
N LEU A 109 -14.54 13.18 18.94
CA LEU A 109 -15.25 14.40 18.50
C LEU A 109 -14.52 15.09 17.34
N VAL A 110 -13.18 14.99 17.28
CA VAL A 110 -12.32 15.59 16.24
C VAL A 110 -12.59 15.01 14.84
N ARG A 111 -13.23 13.85 14.75
CA ARG A 111 -13.51 13.15 13.47
C ARG A 111 -14.93 13.36 12.96
N ILE A 112 -15.79 13.98 13.75
CA ILE A 112 -17.20 14.12 13.40
C ILE A 112 -17.33 15.13 12.27
N LYS A 113 -18.03 14.73 11.23
CA LYS A 113 -18.25 15.54 10.04
C LYS A 113 -19.51 16.37 10.20
N GLY A 114 -19.33 17.68 10.26
CA GLY A 114 -20.41 18.65 10.20
C GLY A 114 -20.81 18.98 8.75
N LYS A 115 -21.34 20.19 8.56
CA LYS A 115 -21.71 20.76 7.26
C LYS A 115 -20.53 20.72 6.29
N GLU A 116 -20.80 20.39 5.02
CA GLU A 116 -19.78 20.16 3.96
C GLU A 116 -18.78 19.03 4.26
N GLY A 117 -19.03 18.21 5.28
CA GLY A 117 -18.09 17.19 5.73
C GLY A 117 -16.87 17.78 6.45
N LEU A 118 -16.96 19.02 6.94
CA LEU A 118 -15.91 19.63 7.75
C LEU A 118 -15.78 18.88 9.07
N THR A 119 -14.57 18.46 9.40
CA THR A 119 -14.23 18.00 10.75
C THR A 119 -13.69 19.18 11.56
N PRO A 120 -13.69 19.08 12.91
CA PRO A 120 -13.05 20.09 13.76
C PRO A 120 -11.60 20.40 13.38
N LEU A 121 -10.82 19.40 12.94
CA LEU A 121 -9.46 19.63 12.45
C LEU A 121 -9.45 20.45 11.15
N LEU A 122 -10.35 20.15 10.20
CA LEU A 122 -10.49 20.89 8.94
C LEU A 122 -10.92 22.34 9.22
N LEU A 123 -11.86 22.55 10.16
CA LEU A 123 -12.30 23.87 10.59
C LEU A 123 -11.16 24.65 11.25
N ALA A 124 -10.41 24.04 12.17
CA ALA A 124 -9.24 24.65 12.79
C ALA A 124 -8.23 25.10 11.73
N ALA A 125 -7.92 24.24 10.75
CA ALA A 125 -7.02 24.60 9.64
C ALA A 125 -7.54 25.78 8.78
N LYS A 126 -8.85 25.97 8.69
CA LYS A 126 -9.52 27.08 7.98
C LYS A 126 -9.46 28.41 8.74
N ILE A 127 -9.68 28.39 10.05
CA ILE A 127 -9.87 29.62 10.85
C ILE A 127 -8.59 30.14 11.50
N VAL A 128 -7.54 29.32 11.61
CA VAL A 128 -6.27 29.70 12.27
C VAL A 128 -5.70 30.97 11.64
N SER A 129 -5.64 32.04 12.43
CA SER A 129 -5.08 33.33 12.01
C SER A 129 -3.91 33.78 12.88
N THR A 130 -3.87 33.36 14.15
CA THR A 130 -2.83 33.77 15.12
C THR A 130 -1.91 32.60 15.50
N THR A 131 -0.74 32.92 16.08
CA THR A 131 0.21 31.91 16.57
C THR A 131 -0.41 31.02 17.64
N ASP A 132 -1.26 31.60 18.49
CA ASP A 132 -1.88 30.90 19.60
C ASP A 132 -3.01 29.96 19.13
N ASP A 133 -3.51 30.12 17.89
CA ASP A 133 -4.50 29.20 17.31
C ASP A 133 -3.84 27.92 16.78
N LEU A 134 -2.52 27.96 16.54
CA LEU A 134 -1.74 26.79 16.13
C LEU A 134 -1.67 25.74 17.24
N ASP A 135 -1.70 26.17 18.50
CA ASP A 135 -1.68 25.26 19.65
C ASP A 135 -2.93 24.39 19.72
N VAL A 136 -4.08 24.95 19.34
CA VAL A 136 -5.34 24.18 19.23
C VAL A 136 -5.21 23.10 18.16
N LEU A 137 -4.62 23.43 17.01
CA LEU A 137 -4.36 22.47 15.94
C LEU A 137 -3.42 21.34 16.40
N VAL A 138 -2.40 21.68 17.18
CA VAL A 138 -1.49 20.70 17.79
C VAL A 138 -2.22 19.82 18.81
N SER A 139 -3.04 20.40 19.69
CA SER A 139 -3.82 19.65 20.68
C SER A 139 -4.77 18.65 20.00
N LEU A 140 -5.49 19.08 18.96
CA LEU A 140 -6.39 18.20 18.19
C LEU A 140 -5.64 17.00 17.59
N LEU A 141 -4.43 17.23 17.04
CA LEU A 141 -3.60 16.17 16.45
C LEU A 141 -2.94 15.26 17.49
N GLN A 142 -2.66 15.77 18.69
CA GLN A 142 -2.11 14.97 19.79
C GLN A 142 -3.15 13.98 20.31
N HIS A 143 -4.39 14.43 20.50
CA HIS A 143 -5.48 13.59 21.01
C HIS A 143 -6.06 12.66 19.94
N CYS A 144 -6.15 13.10 18.68
CA CYS A 144 -6.65 12.28 17.58
C CYS A 144 -5.75 12.40 16.34
N PRO A 145 -4.63 11.66 16.27
CA PRO A 145 -3.69 11.79 15.15
C PRO A 145 -4.30 11.32 13.83
N ASP A 146 -5.24 10.37 13.87
CA ASP A 146 -5.88 9.79 12.69
C ASP A 146 -6.86 10.73 11.99
N SER A 147 -7.19 11.87 12.60
CA SER A 147 -8.02 12.92 12.01
C SER A 147 -7.36 13.56 10.77
N ILE A 148 -6.04 13.45 10.62
CA ILE A 148 -5.29 13.96 9.45
C ILE A 148 -5.72 13.30 8.13
N TYR A 149 -6.32 12.10 8.21
CA TYR A 149 -6.81 11.34 7.05
C TYR A 149 -8.26 11.70 6.69
N ASP A 150 -8.93 12.53 7.48
CA ASP A 150 -10.31 12.91 7.19
C ASP A 150 -10.37 13.93 6.04
N MET A 151 -11.36 13.75 5.18
CA MET A 151 -11.63 14.60 4.02
C MET A 151 -13.06 15.13 4.07
N ASN A 152 -13.22 16.37 3.61
CA ASN A 152 -14.52 17.00 3.37
C ASN A 152 -15.17 16.51 2.06
N CYS A 153 -16.34 17.04 1.72
CA CYS A 153 -17.06 16.68 0.49
C CYS A 153 -16.31 17.04 -0.80
N ARG A 154 -15.33 17.96 -0.75
CA ARG A 154 -14.45 18.34 -1.88
C ARG A 154 -13.16 17.52 -1.94
N PHE A 155 -13.08 16.42 -1.19
CA PHE A 155 -11.89 15.57 -1.04
C PHE A 155 -10.65 16.32 -0.51
N GLN A 156 -10.85 17.41 0.23
CA GLN A 156 -9.78 18.21 0.81
C GLN A 156 -9.44 17.69 2.21
N THR A 157 -8.14 17.54 2.48
CA THR A 157 -7.59 17.29 3.82
C THR A 157 -7.29 18.60 4.54
N ALA A 158 -6.96 18.56 5.83
CA ALA A 158 -6.57 19.77 6.59
C ALA A 158 -5.46 20.58 5.92
N LEU A 159 -4.52 19.90 5.25
CA LEU A 159 -3.45 20.56 4.47
C LEU A 159 -3.99 21.31 3.24
N HIS A 160 -4.99 20.76 2.55
CA HIS A 160 -5.62 21.42 1.40
C HIS A 160 -6.41 22.66 1.85
N VAL A 161 -7.19 22.52 2.93
CA VAL A 161 -8.01 23.61 3.48
C VAL A 161 -7.14 24.76 3.99
N ALA A 162 -6.02 24.46 4.65
CA ALA A 162 -5.07 25.48 5.10
C ALA A 162 -4.51 26.30 3.92
N LEU A 163 -4.19 25.65 2.80
CA LEU A 163 -3.71 26.34 1.60
C LEU A 163 -4.82 27.17 0.94
N GLU A 164 -6.02 26.60 0.77
CA GLU A 164 -7.18 27.28 0.16
C GLU A 164 -7.50 28.62 0.86
N HIS A 165 -7.32 28.69 2.17
CA HIS A 165 -7.57 29.90 2.97
C HIS A 165 -6.31 30.74 3.21
N SER A 166 -5.21 30.48 2.50
CA SER A 166 -3.92 31.19 2.63
C SER A 166 -3.24 31.07 4.01
N ASN A 167 -3.64 30.10 4.84
CA ASN A 167 -3.08 29.86 6.18
C ASN A 167 -1.75 29.08 6.10
N CYS A 168 -0.72 29.76 5.62
CA CYS A 168 0.62 29.19 5.40
C CYS A 168 1.27 28.65 6.69
N ASN A 169 0.97 29.26 7.85
CA ASN A 169 1.47 28.81 9.16
C ASN A 169 0.84 27.47 9.57
N ALA A 170 -0.48 27.34 9.46
CA ALA A 170 -1.18 26.07 9.72
C ALA A 170 -0.67 24.98 8.78
N PHE A 171 -0.49 25.31 7.50
CA PHE A 171 0.06 24.39 6.51
C PHE A 171 1.46 23.89 6.86
N THR A 172 2.39 24.79 7.19
CA THR A 172 3.77 24.40 7.54
C THR A 172 3.83 23.58 8.82
N LEU A 173 3.00 23.89 9.81
CA LEU A 173 2.87 23.09 11.03
C LEU A 173 2.34 21.68 10.73
N LEU A 174 1.23 21.57 10.00
CA LEU A 174 0.63 20.29 9.62
C LEU A 174 1.61 19.44 8.80
N LEU A 175 2.32 20.05 7.85
CA LEU A 175 3.33 19.36 7.04
C LEU A 175 4.46 18.83 7.92
N ASN A 176 4.99 19.65 8.83
CA ASN A 176 6.03 19.23 9.75
C ASN A 176 5.57 18.08 10.67
N TRP A 177 4.31 18.12 11.11
CA TRP A 177 3.73 17.05 11.93
C TRP A 177 3.60 15.75 11.14
N VAL A 178 3.09 15.80 9.90
CA VAL A 178 2.96 14.64 9.01
C VAL A 178 4.31 13.98 8.74
N VAL A 179 5.33 14.78 8.43
CA VAL A 179 6.70 14.29 8.18
C VAL A 179 7.31 13.65 9.43
N ARG A 180 7.14 14.26 10.62
CA ARG A 180 7.68 13.72 11.87
C ARG A 180 7.00 12.41 12.31
N LYS A 181 5.72 12.24 11.99
CA LYS A 181 4.95 11.02 12.30
C LYS A 181 4.95 9.99 11.16
N ALA A 182 5.73 10.21 10.09
CA ALA A 182 5.82 9.35 8.92
C ALA A 182 4.45 9.02 8.28
N ARG A 183 3.55 10.01 8.21
CA ARG A 183 2.19 9.89 7.67
C ARG A 183 2.06 10.39 6.23
N ASP A 184 3.09 10.15 5.42
CA ASP A 184 3.28 10.77 4.09
C ASP A 184 2.19 10.41 3.06
N ARG A 185 1.38 9.37 3.32
CA ARG A 185 0.29 8.93 2.43
C ARG A 185 -0.71 10.05 2.12
N VAL A 186 -0.99 10.94 3.08
CA VAL A 186 -1.92 12.06 2.93
C VAL A 186 -1.46 13.05 1.86
N LEU A 187 -0.14 13.16 1.65
CA LEU A 187 0.45 14.14 0.76
C LEU A 187 0.22 13.83 -0.73
N GLU A 188 -0.08 12.57 -1.07
CA GLU A 188 -0.33 12.17 -2.45
C GLU A 188 -1.77 12.36 -2.92
N TRP A 189 -2.68 12.61 -1.98
CA TRP A 189 -4.11 12.77 -2.23
C TRP A 189 -4.40 14.05 -3.01
N LYS A 190 -5.59 14.07 -3.60
CA LYS A 190 -6.02 15.13 -4.50
C LYS A 190 -7.40 15.61 -4.10
N ASP A 191 -7.63 16.89 -4.30
CA ASP A 191 -8.97 17.48 -4.19
C ASP A 191 -9.87 17.09 -5.37
N GLU A 192 -11.11 17.59 -5.35
CA GLU A 192 -12.10 17.46 -6.42
C GLU A 192 -11.57 17.90 -7.80
N GLY A 193 -10.78 18.97 -7.85
CA GLY A 193 -10.09 19.48 -9.03
C GLY A 193 -8.88 18.64 -9.49
N LYS A 194 -8.62 17.50 -8.83
CA LYS A 194 -7.41 16.66 -9.00
C LYS A 194 -6.10 17.42 -8.74
N ASN A 195 -6.16 18.56 -8.07
CA ASN A 195 -5.01 19.33 -7.60
C ASN A 195 -4.33 18.53 -6.50
N THR A 196 -3.00 18.47 -6.56
CA THR A 196 -2.17 17.98 -5.45
C THR A 196 -1.89 19.16 -4.53
N LEU A 197 -1.46 18.92 -3.29
CA LEU A 197 -1.01 19.99 -2.38
C LEU A 197 -0.01 20.96 -3.02
N LEU A 198 0.86 20.50 -3.92
CA LEU A 198 1.79 21.35 -4.67
C LEU A 198 1.06 22.34 -5.60
N HIS A 199 -0.05 21.96 -6.24
CA HIS A 199 -0.82 22.86 -7.09
C HIS A 199 -1.41 24.03 -6.29
N LEU A 200 -1.90 23.76 -5.07
CA LEU A 200 -2.44 24.80 -4.19
C LEU A 200 -1.33 25.61 -3.52
N ALA A 201 -0.26 24.97 -3.04
CA ALA A 201 0.81 25.65 -2.32
C ALA A 201 1.58 26.65 -3.19
N VAL A 202 1.65 26.40 -4.49
CA VAL A 202 2.29 27.31 -5.46
C VAL A 202 1.50 28.62 -5.62
N GLN A 203 0.21 28.64 -5.29
CA GLN A 203 -0.62 29.84 -5.40
C GLN A 203 -0.31 30.88 -4.32
N HIS A 204 0.37 30.47 -3.24
CA HIS A 204 0.63 31.31 -2.09
C HIS A 204 2.13 31.40 -1.82
N ASP A 205 2.72 32.59 -2.00
CA ASP A 205 4.16 32.81 -1.78
C ASP A 205 4.59 32.53 -0.33
N GLY A 206 3.68 32.69 0.65
CA GLY A 206 3.92 32.35 2.06
C GLY A 206 4.14 30.86 2.33
N ALA A 207 3.75 29.98 1.42
CA ALA A 207 3.93 28.53 1.55
C ALA A 207 5.30 28.03 1.04
N LEU A 208 6.21 28.92 0.62
CA LEU A 208 7.50 28.59 0.00
C LEU A 208 8.32 27.56 0.81
N GLU A 209 8.41 27.73 2.12
CA GLU A 209 9.15 26.80 2.99
C GLU A 209 8.47 25.42 3.08
N GLY A 210 7.14 25.39 3.02
CA GLY A 210 6.38 24.16 2.86
C GLY A 210 6.70 23.49 1.52
N VAL A 211 6.65 24.24 0.41
CA VAL A 211 6.93 23.75 -0.95
C VAL A 211 8.31 23.11 -1.06
N LYS A 212 9.37 23.76 -0.54
CA LYS A 212 10.72 23.18 -0.50
C LYS A 212 10.78 21.81 0.16
N LYS A 213 9.93 21.56 1.17
CA LYS A 213 9.81 20.25 1.84
C LYS A 213 8.95 19.27 1.04
N LEU A 214 7.76 19.67 0.58
CA LEU A 214 6.85 18.81 -0.19
C LEU A 214 7.49 18.25 -1.45
N VAL A 215 8.28 19.08 -2.14
CA VAL A 215 8.93 18.74 -3.40
C VAL A 215 9.93 17.58 -3.25
N LYS A 216 10.52 17.40 -2.07
CA LYS A 216 11.40 16.25 -1.76
C LYS A 216 10.62 14.97 -1.48
N LEU A 217 9.34 15.08 -1.12
CA LEU A 217 8.50 13.98 -0.64
C LEU A 217 7.52 13.47 -1.71
N ILE A 218 7.10 14.34 -2.64
CA ILE A 218 6.00 14.07 -3.58
C ILE A 218 6.48 14.20 -5.02
N LYS A 219 5.82 13.47 -5.92
CA LYS A 219 5.98 13.64 -7.36
C LYS A 219 5.50 15.02 -7.81
N VAL A 220 6.42 15.81 -8.34
CA VAL A 220 6.24 17.24 -8.67
C VAL A 220 5.39 17.46 -9.93
N SER A 221 5.43 16.55 -10.90
CA SER A 221 4.83 16.74 -12.24
C SER A 221 3.49 16.02 -12.44
N LYS A 222 2.57 16.11 -11.46
CA LYS A 222 1.19 15.62 -11.63
C LYS A 222 0.34 16.69 -12.35
N ARG A 223 -0.58 16.25 -13.22
CA ARG A 223 -1.60 17.12 -13.83
C ARG A 223 -2.88 17.17 -12.98
N ASN A 224 -3.48 18.35 -12.88
CA ASN A 224 -4.82 18.55 -12.33
C ASN A 224 -5.91 18.27 -13.40
N SER A 225 -7.18 18.56 -13.09
CA SER A 225 -8.30 18.40 -14.03
C SER A 225 -8.18 19.28 -15.28
N ASP A 226 -7.57 20.47 -15.15
CA ASP A 226 -7.30 21.38 -16.27
C ASP A 226 -6.09 20.95 -17.12
N GLY A 227 -5.43 19.86 -16.74
CA GLY A 227 -4.23 19.37 -17.41
C GLY A 227 -2.95 20.12 -17.06
N LYS A 228 -2.99 21.10 -16.14
CA LYS A 228 -1.86 21.92 -15.70
C LYS A 228 -1.01 21.22 -14.63
N THR A 229 0.30 21.41 -14.68
CA THR A 229 1.23 21.01 -13.62
C THR A 229 1.45 22.16 -12.62
N PRO A 230 2.00 21.91 -11.42
CA PRO A 230 2.33 22.98 -10.48
C PRO A 230 3.29 24.02 -11.08
N LEU A 231 4.16 23.61 -12.01
CA LEU A 231 5.06 24.53 -12.71
C LEU A 231 4.31 25.46 -13.67
N ASP A 232 3.27 24.95 -14.34
CA ASP A 232 2.43 25.77 -15.23
C ASP A 232 1.69 26.84 -14.43
N ILE A 233 1.14 26.47 -13.26
CA ILE A 233 0.48 27.42 -12.34
C ILE A 233 1.46 28.47 -11.82
N ALA A 234 2.68 28.07 -11.44
CA ALA A 234 3.71 29.01 -10.99
C ALA A 234 4.08 30.05 -12.07
N GLN A 235 4.11 29.63 -13.34
CA GLN A 235 4.39 30.50 -14.48
C GLN A 235 3.25 31.46 -14.76
N GLU A 236 2.00 30.99 -14.69
CA GLU A 236 0.80 31.83 -14.87
C GLU A 236 0.69 32.91 -13.79
N LEU A 237 1.06 32.59 -12.55
CA LEU A 237 1.05 33.53 -11.43
C LEU A 237 2.28 34.45 -11.40
N GLY A 238 3.30 34.19 -12.22
CA GLY A 238 4.54 34.99 -12.24
C GLY A 238 5.42 34.84 -10.99
N SER A 239 5.24 33.80 -10.17
CA SER A 239 6.05 33.59 -8.96
C SER A 239 7.42 32.99 -9.30
N GLU A 240 8.40 33.87 -9.54
CA GLU A 240 9.77 33.47 -9.89
C GLU A 240 10.46 32.65 -8.79
N LYS A 241 10.15 32.92 -7.51
CA LYS A 241 10.69 32.14 -6.38
C LYS A 241 10.19 30.69 -6.45
N MET A 242 8.89 30.49 -6.66
CA MET A 242 8.28 29.17 -6.69
C MET A 242 8.71 28.38 -7.93
N LYS A 243 8.80 29.06 -9.07
CA LYS A 243 9.33 28.50 -10.32
C LYS A 243 10.75 27.97 -10.16
N LYS A 244 11.66 28.73 -9.53
CA LYS A 244 13.04 28.27 -9.26
C LYS A 244 13.06 26.98 -8.44
N VAL A 245 12.33 26.95 -7.32
CA VAL A 245 12.26 25.75 -6.44
C VAL A 245 11.70 24.53 -7.18
N LEU A 246 10.67 24.71 -8.00
CA LEU A 246 10.08 23.62 -8.79
C LEU A 246 11.03 23.13 -9.89
N MET A 247 11.72 24.04 -10.58
CA MET A 247 12.70 23.69 -11.62
C MET A 247 13.91 22.96 -11.05
N GLU A 248 14.44 23.40 -9.91
CA GLU A 248 15.53 22.72 -9.18
C GLU A 248 15.18 21.27 -8.83
N ALA A 249 13.90 20.99 -8.61
CA ALA A 249 13.42 19.65 -8.32
C ALA A 249 12.99 18.84 -9.55
N GLY A 250 13.25 19.35 -10.76
CA GLY A 250 12.93 18.67 -12.01
C GLY A 250 11.43 18.65 -12.35
N ALA A 251 10.67 19.64 -11.91
CA ALA A 251 9.29 19.82 -12.38
C ALA A 251 9.27 20.04 -13.90
N GLN A 252 8.26 19.48 -14.56
CA GLN A 252 8.06 19.60 -16.00
C GLN A 252 6.71 20.27 -16.28
N THR A 253 6.67 21.04 -17.36
CA THR A 253 5.46 21.67 -17.90
C THR A 253 4.53 20.59 -18.46
N ALA A 254 3.21 20.83 -18.47
CA ALA A 254 2.26 19.88 -19.04
C ALA A 254 2.61 19.51 -20.50
N THR A 255 3.09 20.44 -21.31
CA THR A 255 3.47 20.21 -22.72
C THR A 255 4.60 19.20 -22.90
N GLN A 256 5.52 19.11 -21.93
CA GLN A 256 6.66 18.19 -21.97
C GLN A 256 6.30 16.78 -21.48
N LEU A 257 5.19 16.65 -20.76
CA LEU A 257 4.72 15.36 -20.26
C LEU A 257 4.04 14.56 -21.39
N PRO A 258 4.28 13.24 -21.49
CA PRO A 258 3.64 12.40 -22.49
C PRO A 258 2.11 12.48 -22.34
N LYS A 259 1.40 12.61 -23.47
CA LYS A 259 -0.07 12.60 -23.49
C LYS A 259 -0.55 11.31 -22.81
N LYS A 260 -1.34 11.45 -21.75
CA LYS A 260 -1.89 10.30 -21.03
C LYS A 260 -2.95 9.67 -21.92
N GLN A 261 -2.64 8.51 -22.52
CA GLN A 261 -3.64 7.68 -23.19
C GLN A 261 -4.82 7.44 -22.24
N THR A 262 -6.03 7.78 -22.65
CA THR A 262 -7.25 7.53 -21.87
C THR A 262 -7.49 6.03 -21.77
N LEU A 263 -8.15 5.59 -20.69
CA LEU A 263 -8.53 4.18 -20.52
C LEU A 263 -9.41 3.71 -21.69
N THR A 264 -10.31 4.56 -22.16
CA THR A 264 -11.13 4.31 -23.36
C THR A 264 -10.27 4.06 -24.59
N GLN A 265 -9.30 4.93 -24.87
CA GLN A 265 -8.37 4.76 -26.00
C GLN A 265 -7.51 3.49 -25.88
N TYR A 266 -7.20 3.06 -24.66
CA TYR A 266 -6.52 1.78 -24.41
C TYR A 266 -7.42 0.58 -24.70
N PHE A 267 -8.66 0.56 -24.20
CA PHE A 267 -9.59 -0.54 -24.44
C PHE A 267 -10.02 -0.69 -25.90
N HIS A 268 -9.96 0.39 -26.69
CA HIS A 268 -10.19 0.32 -28.14
C HIS A 268 -8.94 -0.08 -28.94
N SER A 269 -7.75 -0.07 -28.35
CA SER A 269 -6.53 -0.47 -29.05
C SER A 269 -6.41 -2.00 -29.12
N PRO A 270 -5.89 -2.58 -30.22
CA PRO A 270 -5.70 -4.02 -30.32
C PRO A 270 -4.67 -4.50 -29.30
N VAL A 271 -4.93 -5.68 -28.71
CA VAL A 271 -4.07 -6.29 -27.70
C VAL A 271 -2.70 -6.59 -28.32
N SER A 272 -1.63 -6.06 -27.71
CA SER A 272 -0.26 -6.32 -28.14
C SER A 272 0.17 -7.76 -27.78
N PRO A 273 1.02 -8.44 -28.58
CA PRO A 273 1.52 -9.77 -28.24
C PRO A 273 2.21 -9.86 -26.87
N TYR A 274 2.85 -8.77 -26.43
CA TYR A 274 3.46 -8.71 -25.09
C TYR A 274 2.41 -8.58 -23.98
N GLU A 275 1.31 -7.87 -24.25
CA GLU A 275 0.18 -7.75 -23.33
C GLU A 275 -0.52 -9.09 -23.15
N ASP A 276 -0.69 -9.85 -24.23
CA ASP A 276 -1.27 -11.20 -24.17
C ASP A 276 -0.39 -12.17 -23.37
N LEU A 277 0.94 -12.08 -23.50
CA LEU A 277 1.87 -12.88 -22.69
C LEU A 277 1.74 -12.55 -21.18
N LEU A 278 1.77 -11.25 -20.83
CA LEU A 278 1.59 -10.80 -19.44
C LEU A 278 0.22 -11.19 -18.89
N ARG A 279 -0.83 -11.11 -19.72
CA ARG A 279 -2.18 -11.51 -19.37
C ARG A 279 -2.24 -12.99 -19.03
N ARG A 280 -1.78 -13.86 -19.93
CA ARG A 280 -1.75 -15.32 -19.71
C ARG A 280 -0.99 -15.67 -18.43
N GLU A 281 0.16 -15.07 -18.22
CA GLU A 281 0.97 -15.31 -17.03
C GLU A 281 0.27 -14.85 -15.73
N TYR A 282 -0.38 -13.68 -15.75
CA TYR A 282 -1.16 -13.18 -14.60
C TYR A 282 -2.35 -14.09 -14.29
N PHE A 283 -3.14 -14.50 -15.29
CA PHE A 283 -4.29 -15.38 -15.08
C PHE A 283 -3.89 -16.77 -14.56
N MET A 284 -2.83 -17.37 -15.13
CA MET A 284 -2.29 -18.65 -14.65
C MET A 284 -1.88 -18.62 -13.17
N HIS A 285 -1.38 -17.49 -12.68
CA HIS A 285 -1.01 -17.33 -11.26
C HIS A 285 -2.17 -16.90 -10.36
N LYS A 286 -3.14 -16.15 -10.88
CA LYS A 286 -4.32 -15.70 -10.13
C LYS A 286 -5.29 -16.84 -9.86
N GLU A 287 -5.46 -17.76 -10.82
CA GLU A 287 -6.37 -18.90 -10.71
C GLU A 287 -5.85 -20.01 -9.79
N LEU A 288 -4.52 -20.11 -9.61
CA LEU A 288 -3.95 -21.04 -8.64
C LEU A 288 -4.10 -20.51 -7.21
N THR A 289 -5.10 -21.03 -6.49
CA THR A 289 -5.27 -20.81 -5.05
C THR A 289 -4.05 -21.34 -4.27
N VAL A 290 -3.89 -20.87 -3.04
CA VAL A 290 -2.82 -21.36 -2.15
C VAL A 290 -2.92 -22.87 -1.97
N ASP A 291 -4.14 -23.40 -1.86
CA ASP A 291 -4.40 -24.83 -1.68
C ASP A 291 -4.01 -25.63 -2.92
N MET A 292 -4.36 -25.16 -4.13
CA MET A 292 -3.95 -25.81 -5.39
C MET A 292 -2.43 -25.85 -5.53
N ARG A 293 -1.72 -24.77 -5.16
CA ARG A 293 -0.25 -24.72 -5.18
C ARG A 293 0.36 -25.74 -4.22
N SER A 294 -0.19 -25.85 -3.01
CA SER A 294 0.25 -26.83 -2.02
C SER A 294 0.06 -28.26 -2.53
N VAL A 295 -1.10 -28.59 -3.10
CA VAL A 295 -1.38 -29.92 -3.67
C VAL A 295 -0.40 -30.25 -4.80
N ILE A 296 -0.21 -29.34 -5.76
CA ILE A 296 0.71 -29.55 -6.88
C ILE A 296 2.15 -29.72 -6.39
N LEU A 297 2.58 -28.94 -5.39
CA LEU A 297 3.93 -29.04 -4.84
C LEU A 297 4.14 -30.37 -4.11
N VAL A 298 3.14 -30.85 -3.36
CA VAL A 298 3.18 -32.18 -2.73
C VAL A 298 3.32 -33.28 -3.79
N VAL A 299 2.49 -33.27 -4.84
CA VAL A 299 2.57 -34.26 -5.92
C VAL A 299 3.94 -34.20 -6.63
N ALA A 300 4.45 -33.01 -6.91
CA ALA A 300 5.76 -32.86 -7.54
C ALA A 300 6.91 -33.36 -6.66
N VAL A 301 6.88 -33.10 -5.34
CA VAL A 301 7.86 -33.64 -4.39
C VAL A 301 7.76 -35.16 -4.28
N LEU A 302 6.55 -35.74 -4.32
CA LEU A 302 6.36 -37.20 -4.33
C LEU A 302 6.93 -37.85 -5.59
N ILE A 303 6.74 -37.24 -6.76
CA ILE A 303 7.35 -37.72 -8.02
C ILE A 303 8.87 -37.59 -7.95
N ALA A 304 9.40 -36.45 -7.49
CA ALA A 304 10.84 -36.22 -7.36
C ALA A 304 11.49 -37.23 -6.40
N THR A 305 10.84 -37.51 -5.27
CA THR A 305 11.34 -38.48 -4.27
C THR A 305 11.29 -39.91 -4.81
N ALA A 306 10.18 -40.33 -5.41
CA ALA A 306 10.05 -41.66 -6.00
C ALA A 306 11.11 -41.91 -7.09
N THR A 307 11.32 -40.93 -7.97
CA THR A 307 12.30 -41.03 -9.07
C THR A 307 13.75 -40.93 -8.58
N TYR A 308 14.02 -40.22 -7.48
CA TYR A 308 15.36 -40.19 -6.85
C TYR A 308 15.70 -41.52 -6.18
N GLN A 309 14.73 -42.20 -5.55
CA GLN A 309 14.95 -43.52 -4.93
C GLN A 309 15.40 -44.56 -5.95
N VAL A 310 14.90 -44.48 -7.19
CA VAL A 310 15.32 -45.35 -8.30
C VAL A 310 16.83 -45.26 -8.59
N VAL A 311 17.45 -44.11 -8.33
CA VAL A 311 18.91 -43.95 -8.53
C VAL A 311 19.70 -44.61 -7.40
N LEU A 312 19.18 -44.59 -6.17
CA LEU A 312 19.81 -45.25 -5.02
C LEU A 312 19.62 -46.77 -5.06
N GLN A 313 18.47 -47.22 -5.55
CA GLN A 313 18.08 -48.63 -5.61
C GLN A 313 17.51 -48.93 -7.00
N PRO A 314 18.37 -49.02 -8.04
CA PRO A 314 17.89 -49.33 -9.37
C PRO A 314 17.24 -50.72 -9.43
N PRO A 315 16.22 -50.92 -10.28
CA PRO A 315 15.60 -52.23 -10.44
C PRO A 315 16.63 -53.25 -10.90
N GLY A 316 16.68 -54.40 -10.22
CA GLY A 316 17.72 -55.42 -10.43
C GLY A 316 19.04 -55.12 -9.73
N GLY A 317 19.17 -54.00 -9.02
CA GLY A 317 20.37 -53.59 -8.31
C GLY A 317 21.49 -53.11 -9.23
N VAL A 318 22.68 -52.95 -8.65
CA VAL A 318 23.92 -52.64 -9.36
C VAL A 318 24.86 -53.84 -9.30
N TYR A 319 25.68 -54.03 -10.33
CA TYR A 319 26.73 -55.04 -10.31
C TYR A 319 27.68 -54.77 -9.14
N GLN A 320 27.78 -55.72 -8.21
CA GLN A 320 28.69 -55.66 -7.08
C GLN A 320 30.07 -56.18 -7.49
N GLY A 321 31.13 -55.57 -6.96
CA GLY A 321 32.47 -56.13 -7.08
C GLY A 321 32.55 -57.37 -6.18
N GLU A 322 32.87 -58.53 -6.76
CA GLU A 322 33.20 -59.71 -5.97
C GLU A 322 34.43 -59.40 -5.10
N ALA A 323 34.28 -59.46 -3.77
CA ALA A 323 35.43 -59.51 -2.88
C ALA A 323 36.24 -60.77 -3.21
N ASP A 324 37.56 -60.62 -3.37
CA ASP A 324 38.48 -61.67 -3.82
C ASP A 324 38.35 -62.94 -2.95
N SER A 325 37.54 -63.86 -3.43
CA SER A 325 37.40 -65.21 -2.91
C SER A 325 38.04 -66.18 -3.90
N PRO A 326 38.79 -67.20 -3.44
CA PRO A 326 39.54 -68.09 -4.33
C PRO A 326 38.64 -68.90 -5.30
N THR A 327 37.34 -68.97 -5.03
CA THR A 327 36.31 -69.52 -5.93
C THR A 327 35.95 -68.62 -7.11
N ALA A 328 36.11 -67.29 -6.99
CA ALA A 328 35.82 -66.32 -8.06
C ALA A 328 36.82 -66.38 -9.21
N ALA A 329 38.10 -66.64 -8.91
CA ALA A 329 39.16 -66.78 -9.91
C ALA A 329 38.90 -67.93 -10.90
N ARG A 330 38.25 -69.02 -10.43
CA ARG A 330 37.90 -70.19 -11.26
C ARG A 330 36.63 -69.96 -12.11
N ARG A 331 35.75 -69.02 -11.73
CA ARG A 331 34.60 -68.60 -12.56
C ARG A 331 34.97 -67.59 -13.65
N ARG A 332 35.94 -66.69 -13.39
CA ARG A 332 36.43 -65.71 -14.38
C ARG A 332 36.99 -66.33 -15.67
N SER A 333 37.42 -67.60 -15.65
CA SER A 333 37.93 -68.29 -16.84
C SER A 333 36.85 -68.92 -17.73
N LEU A 334 35.62 -69.10 -17.23
CA LEU A 334 34.51 -69.74 -17.97
C LEU A 334 33.53 -68.72 -18.58
N GLU A 335 33.38 -67.52 -18.02
CA GLU A 335 32.49 -66.46 -18.53
C GLU A 335 33.26 -65.33 -19.22
N ARG A 336 33.95 -65.63 -20.32
CA ARG A 336 34.68 -64.60 -21.10
C ARG A 336 33.79 -63.76 -22.03
N SER A 337 32.49 -63.63 -21.74
CA SER A 337 31.54 -63.04 -22.68
C SER A 337 30.94 -61.70 -22.26
N GLN A 338 30.86 -61.36 -20.97
CA GLN A 338 30.38 -60.02 -20.57
C GLN A 338 31.02 -59.57 -19.25
N VAL A 339 32.10 -58.79 -19.33
CA VAL A 339 32.65 -58.09 -18.16
C VAL A 339 31.70 -56.95 -17.80
N HIS A 340 30.83 -57.20 -16.83
CA HIS A 340 29.94 -56.18 -16.29
C HIS A 340 30.72 -55.24 -15.37
N GLN A 341 30.70 -53.94 -15.68
CA GLN A 341 31.42 -52.94 -14.91
C GLN A 341 30.71 -52.73 -13.56
N VAL A 342 31.45 -52.86 -12.46
CA VAL A 342 30.94 -52.68 -11.09
C VAL A 342 30.28 -51.30 -10.96
N GLY A 343 29.10 -51.26 -10.33
CA GLY A 343 28.32 -50.03 -10.13
C GLY A 343 27.32 -49.69 -11.25
N ARG A 344 27.28 -50.43 -12.36
CA ARG A 344 26.25 -50.28 -13.41
C ARG A 344 24.95 -50.97 -13.01
N MET A 345 23.80 -50.45 -13.47
CA MET A 345 22.51 -51.09 -13.27
C MET A 345 22.43 -52.44 -13.99
N VAL A 346 21.83 -53.42 -13.33
CA VAL A 346 21.63 -54.77 -13.89
C VAL A 346 20.54 -54.78 -14.97
N MET A 347 19.50 -53.97 -14.82
CA MET A 347 18.40 -53.91 -15.79
C MET A 347 18.84 -53.31 -17.12
N SER A 348 18.57 -54.03 -18.22
CA SER A 348 18.99 -53.69 -19.59
C SER A 348 17.97 -52.89 -20.42
N SER A 349 16.86 -52.42 -19.81
CA SER A 349 15.81 -51.68 -20.52
C SER A 349 16.29 -50.28 -20.94
N PRO A 350 16.30 -49.96 -22.25
CA PRO A 350 16.82 -48.68 -22.75
C PRO A 350 15.91 -47.48 -22.46
N LEU A 351 14.63 -47.71 -22.15
CA LEU A 351 13.62 -46.66 -21.96
C LEU A 351 13.50 -46.20 -20.49
N PHE A 352 13.87 -47.06 -19.54
CA PHE A 352 13.66 -46.80 -18.12
C PHE A 352 14.41 -45.56 -17.62
N MET A 353 15.71 -45.46 -17.95
CA MET A 353 16.54 -44.33 -17.52
C MET A 353 16.05 -42.99 -18.09
N PRO A 354 15.81 -42.86 -19.42
CA PRO A 354 15.17 -41.68 -20.00
C PRO A 354 13.86 -41.30 -19.31
N ALA A 355 12.94 -42.25 -19.12
CA ALA A 355 11.64 -41.98 -18.53
C ALA A 355 11.76 -41.47 -17.09
N ASN A 356 12.62 -42.10 -16.27
CA ASN A 356 12.84 -41.67 -14.88
C ASN A 356 13.48 -40.28 -14.81
N THR A 357 14.45 -40.01 -15.67
CA THR A 357 15.13 -38.69 -15.73
C THR A 357 14.16 -37.59 -16.16
N VAL A 358 13.32 -37.85 -17.16
CA VAL A 358 12.28 -36.90 -17.62
C VAL A 358 11.24 -36.65 -16.52
N ALA A 359 10.78 -37.68 -15.81
CA ALA A 359 9.85 -37.51 -14.70
C ALA A 359 10.44 -36.69 -13.54
N PHE A 360 11.68 -37.00 -13.14
CA PHE A 360 12.40 -36.23 -12.10
C PHE A 360 12.58 -34.77 -12.52
N THR A 361 13.09 -34.51 -13.72
CA THR A 361 13.35 -33.15 -14.22
C THR A 361 12.07 -32.33 -14.36
N ALA A 362 11.00 -32.91 -14.90
CA ALA A 362 9.70 -32.25 -14.98
C ALA A 362 9.16 -31.88 -13.59
N SER A 363 9.29 -32.78 -12.60
CA SER A 363 8.86 -32.53 -11.23
C SER A 363 9.63 -31.37 -10.56
N ILE A 364 10.94 -31.29 -10.78
CA ILE A 364 11.76 -30.18 -10.26
C ILE A 364 11.41 -28.86 -10.95
N VAL A 365 11.15 -28.86 -12.26
CA VAL A 365 10.68 -27.66 -12.97
C VAL A 365 9.36 -27.16 -12.37
N ILE A 366 8.42 -28.06 -12.09
CA ILE A 366 7.15 -27.70 -11.42
C ILE A 366 7.42 -27.09 -10.04
N ILE A 367 8.31 -27.68 -9.23
CA ILE A 367 8.68 -27.14 -7.91
C ILE A 367 9.27 -25.72 -8.03
N ILE A 368 10.19 -25.48 -8.98
CA ILE A 368 10.82 -24.17 -9.20
C ILE A 368 9.76 -23.10 -9.54
N PHE A 369 8.78 -23.43 -10.39
CA PHE A 369 7.73 -22.48 -10.77
C PHE A 369 6.67 -22.28 -9.69
N MET A 370 6.32 -23.30 -8.90
CA MET A 370 5.30 -23.22 -7.85
C MET A 370 5.79 -22.55 -6.57
N LEU A 371 7.10 -22.58 -6.28
CA LEU A 371 7.66 -21.92 -5.11
C LEU A 371 7.42 -20.39 -5.13
N PRO A 372 7.09 -19.78 -3.98
CA PRO A 372 6.85 -18.35 -3.88
C PRO A 372 8.15 -17.58 -4.16
N GLY A 373 8.13 -16.57 -5.04
CA GLY A 373 9.32 -15.76 -5.36
C GLY A 373 9.69 -14.76 -4.26
N ARG A 374 10.19 -15.25 -3.12
CA ARG A 374 10.68 -14.44 -2.00
C ARG A 374 12.19 -14.60 -1.86
N PRO A 375 12.93 -13.65 -1.27
CA PRO A 375 14.39 -13.72 -1.22
C PRO A 375 14.92 -15.00 -0.55
N TYR A 376 14.23 -15.53 0.46
CA TYR A 376 14.62 -16.79 1.12
C TYR A 376 14.44 -18.04 0.25
N THR A 377 13.60 -18.01 -0.80
CA THR A 377 13.44 -19.17 -1.69
C THR A 377 14.57 -19.32 -2.69
N VAL A 378 15.43 -18.30 -2.85
CA VAL A 378 16.64 -18.40 -3.68
C VAL A 378 17.60 -19.44 -3.14
N VAL A 379 17.74 -19.52 -1.80
CA VAL A 379 18.53 -20.57 -1.13
C VAL A 379 17.96 -21.94 -1.44
N LEU A 380 16.64 -22.11 -1.28
CA LEU A 380 15.96 -23.37 -1.57
C LEU A 380 16.09 -23.79 -3.05
N GLN A 381 15.96 -22.86 -3.99
CA GLN A 381 16.14 -23.13 -5.41
C GLN A 381 17.59 -23.50 -5.75
N THR A 382 18.57 -22.88 -5.07
CA THR A 382 19.98 -23.23 -5.22
C THR A 382 20.24 -24.66 -4.76
N CYS A 383 19.64 -25.07 -3.63
CA CYS A 383 19.68 -26.46 -3.16
C CYS A 383 19.06 -27.44 -4.18
N LEU A 384 17.95 -27.07 -4.85
CA LEU A 384 17.33 -27.91 -5.88
C LEU A 384 18.25 -28.11 -7.10
N ILE A 385 19.02 -27.09 -7.50
CA ILE A 385 20.01 -27.22 -8.60
C ILE A 385 21.10 -28.22 -8.20
N PHE A 386 21.60 -28.16 -6.97
CA PHE A 386 22.59 -29.13 -6.48
C PHE A 386 22.01 -30.54 -6.41
N LEU A 387 20.75 -30.71 -5.99
CA LEU A 387 20.05 -31.99 -5.98
C LEU A 387 19.90 -32.59 -7.39
N VAL A 388 19.60 -31.75 -8.38
CA VAL A 388 19.53 -32.17 -9.79
C VAL A 388 20.90 -32.61 -10.28
N TYR A 389 21.94 -31.83 -9.98
CA TYR A 389 23.30 -32.16 -10.39
C TYR A 389 23.74 -33.52 -9.83
N SER A 390 23.50 -33.77 -8.54
CA SER A 390 23.83 -35.05 -7.91
C SER A 390 23.05 -36.21 -8.53
N TYR A 391 21.74 -36.04 -8.76
CA TYR A 391 20.90 -37.02 -9.43
C TYR A 391 21.44 -37.38 -10.83
N LEU A 392 21.68 -36.37 -11.67
CA LEU A 392 22.12 -36.58 -13.05
C LEU A 392 23.51 -37.24 -13.10
N LYS A 393 24.42 -36.90 -12.17
CA LYS A 393 25.73 -37.56 -12.05
C LYS A 393 25.62 -39.00 -11.60
N ALA A 394 24.77 -39.29 -10.62
CA ALA A 394 24.56 -40.66 -10.16
C ALA A 394 23.91 -41.52 -11.26
N MET A 395 22.94 -40.97 -12.00
CA MET A 395 22.31 -41.67 -13.13
C MET A 395 23.31 -41.93 -14.28
N ASP A 396 24.25 -41.01 -14.52
CA ASP A 396 25.31 -41.19 -15.54
C ASP A 396 26.32 -42.28 -15.18
N TYR A 397 26.63 -42.40 -13.90
CA TYR A 397 27.49 -43.46 -13.40
C TYR A 397 26.84 -44.84 -13.53
N ILE A 398 25.56 -44.95 -13.19
CA ILE A 398 24.83 -46.23 -13.14
C ILE A 398 24.38 -46.69 -14.54
N SER A 399 24.13 -45.78 -15.47
CA SER A 399 23.58 -46.09 -16.81
C SER A 399 24.44 -47.05 -17.63
N ASN A 400 23.85 -48.00 -18.34
CA ASN A 400 24.60 -48.88 -19.25
C ASN A 400 24.99 -48.20 -20.59
N SER A 401 24.30 -47.11 -20.95
CA SER A 401 24.51 -46.39 -22.22
C SER A 401 25.10 -44.99 -22.00
N SER A 402 26.38 -44.84 -22.34
CA SER A 402 27.12 -43.58 -22.19
C SER A 402 26.61 -42.45 -23.09
N ARG A 403 26.06 -42.77 -24.28
CA ARG A 403 25.54 -41.77 -25.21
C ARG A 403 24.20 -41.20 -24.75
N VAL A 404 23.25 -42.07 -24.39
CA VAL A 404 21.91 -41.66 -23.94
C VAL A 404 22.02 -40.88 -22.63
N SER A 405 22.88 -41.33 -21.72
CA SER A 405 23.07 -40.66 -20.44
C SER A 405 23.64 -39.24 -20.60
N LYS A 406 24.71 -39.06 -21.39
CA LYS A 406 25.28 -37.74 -21.66
C LYS A 406 24.29 -36.79 -22.34
N PHE A 407 23.48 -37.30 -23.26
CA PHE A 407 22.40 -36.52 -23.89
C PHE A 407 21.37 -36.07 -22.85
N MET A 408 20.86 -36.99 -22.03
CA MET A 408 19.89 -36.69 -20.97
C MET A 408 20.44 -35.73 -19.93
N PHE A 409 21.73 -35.84 -19.57
CA PHE A 409 22.42 -34.90 -18.70
C PHE A 409 22.35 -33.48 -19.26
N PHE A 410 22.78 -33.28 -20.51
CA PHE A 410 22.81 -31.96 -21.13
C PHE A 410 21.40 -31.38 -21.30
N PHE A 411 20.47 -32.19 -21.83
CA PHE A 411 19.07 -31.78 -22.00
C PHE A 411 18.44 -31.33 -20.68
N SER A 412 18.54 -32.16 -19.64
CA SER A 412 17.97 -31.89 -18.32
C SER A 412 18.59 -30.65 -17.67
N TRP A 413 19.91 -30.51 -17.80
CA TRP A 413 20.64 -29.36 -17.27
C TRP A 413 20.21 -28.05 -17.96
N CYS A 414 20.10 -28.06 -19.29
CA CYS A 414 19.61 -26.91 -20.06
C CYS A 414 18.18 -26.52 -19.65
N VAL A 415 17.28 -27.49 -19.49
CA VAL A 415 15.89 -27.22 -19.06
C VAL A 415 15.85 -26.59 -17.67
N ILE A 416 16.67 -27.07 -16.73
CA ILE A 416 16.63 -26.59 -15.34
C ILE A 416 17.29 -25.22 -15.20
N VAL A 417 18.41 -24.98 -15.88
CA VAL A 417 19.05 -23.66 -15.92
C VAL A 417 18.11 -22.63 -16.55
N THR A 418 17.46 -22.96 -17.66
CA THR A 418 16.51 -22.04 -18.32
C THR A 418 15.28 -21.77 -17.43
N ALA A 419 14.73 -22.78 -16.75
CA ALA A 419 13.64 -22.61 -15.78
C ALA A 419 14.05 -21.71 -14.60
N PHE A 420 15.24 -21.94 -14.02
CA PHE A 420 15.75 -21.14 -12.91
C PHE A 420 15.99 -19.68 -13.30
N VAL A 421 16.67 -19.45 -14.43
CA VAL A 421 16.92 -18.10 -14.95
C VAL A 421 15.60 -17.40 -15.28
N GLY A 422 14.66 -18.10 -15.93
CA GLY A 422 13.33 -17.58 -16.22
C GLY A 422 12.57 -17.17 -14.96
N LYS A 423 12.60 -18.01 -13.91
CA LYS A 423 11.95 -17.71 -12.63
C LYS A 423 12.61 -16.53 -11.90
N MET A 424 13.93 -16.41 -11.96
CA MET A 424 14.68 -15.28 -11.40
C MET A 424 14.33 -13.97 -12.11
N VAL A 425 14.32 -13.98 -13.44
CA VAL A 425 13.91 -12.82 -14.25
C VAL A 425 12.46 -12.43 -13.95
N TYR A 426 11.56 -13.41 -13.84
CA TYR A 426 10.17 -13.18 -13.46
C TYR A 426 10.04 -12.58 -12.06
N SER A 427 10.71 -13.15 -11.05
CA SER A 427 10.65 -12.65 -9.67
C SER A 427 11.19 -11.22 -9.59
N MET A 428 12.26 -10.92 -10.32
CA MET A 428 12.82 -9.58 -10.41
C MET A 428 11.86 -8.62 -11.15
N GLY A 429 11.24 -9.05 -12.24
CA GLY A 429 10.21 -8.30 -12.95
C GLY A 429 9.00 -7.98 -12.06
N LYS A 430 8.47 -8.99 -11.35
CA LYS A 430 7.37 -8.82 -10.39
C LYS A 430 7.73 -7.83 -9.29
N ALA A 431 8.93 -7.92 -8.71
CA ALA A 431 9.41 -6.97 -7.71
C ALA A 431 9.51 -5.54 -8.28
N ILE A 432 9.98 -5.38 -9.53
CA ILE A 432 10.02 -4.08 -10.23
C ILE A 432 8.61 -3.50 -10.43
N PHE A 433 7.62 -4.34 -10.76
CA PHE A 433 6.26 -3.88 -11.05
C PHE A 433 5.42 -3.63 -9.78
N GLN A 434 5.65 -4.41 -8.71
CA GLN A 434 4.87 -4.39 -7.47
C GLN A 434 5.50 -3.52 -6.34
N ASP A 435 6.82 -3.57 -6.09
CA ASP A 435 7.44 -2.93 -4.92
C ASP A 435 8.24 -1.64 -5.27
N VAL A 436 7.85 -0.51 -4.66
CA VAL A 436 8.27 0.86 -5.03
C VAL A 436 9.03 1.58 -3.92
N TRP A 437 10.09 0.99 -3.36
CA TRP A 437 10.91 1.74 -2.39
C TRP A 437 12.25 2.20 -2.98
N TRP A 438 12.79 1.49 -3.98
CA TRP A 438 14.11 1.78 -4.54
C TRP A 438 14.08 2.48 -5.91
N LEU A 439 13.01 2.36 -6.71
CA LEU A 439 12.93 2.97 -8.05
C LEU A 439 13.09 4.52 -8.05
N PRO A 440 12.46 5.27 -7.12
CA PRO A 440 12.69 6.72 -6.98
C PRO A 440 14.11 7.04 -6.49
N ARG A 441 14.67 6.21 -5.60
CA ARG A 441 16.04 6.36 -5.09
C ARG A 441 17.06 6.10 -6.19
N CYS A 442 16.94 5.02 -6.95
CA CYS A 442 17.82 4.73 -8.08
C CYS A 442 17.75 5.77 -9.19
N ALA A 443 16.59 6.40 -9.43
CA ALA A 443 16.50 7.53 -10.35
C ALA A 443 17.22 8.79 -9.84
N ALA A 444 17.19 9.04 -8.52
CA ALA A 444 17.91 10.15 -7.88
C ALA A 444 19.42 9.89 -7.73
N THR A 445 19.83 8.65 -7.40
CA THR A 445 21.25 8.27 -7.33
C THR A 445 21.85 8.14 -8.73
N SER A 446 21.04 7.74 -9.74
CA SER A 446 21.52 7.74 -11.11
C SER A 446 21.85 9.16 -11.53
N SER A 447 21.01 10.18 -11.31
CA SER A 447 21.32 11.54 -11.85
C SER A 447 22.73 12.07 -11.49
N ASN A 448 23.30 11.68 -10.34
CA ASN A 448 24.65 12.09 -9.91
C ASN A 448 25.80 11.26 -10.52
N VAL A 449 25.57 10.01 -10.93
CA VAL A 449 26.59 9.15 -11.58
C VAL A 449 26.40 9.09 -13.13
N TYR A 450 25.19 9.41 -13.58
CA TYR A 450 24.63 9.12 -14.91
C TYR A 450 25.05 10.08 -16.02
N ASN A 451 25.51 11.29 -15.68
CA ASN A 451 26.06 12.21 -16.67
C ASN A 451 27.41 11.77 -17.25
N ARG A 452 28.00 10.66 -16.76
CA ARG A 452 29.38 10.31 -17.11
C ARG A 452 29.56 9.17 -18.12
N PHE A 453 28.61 8.25 -18.34
CA PHE A 453 28.90 7.11 -19.23
C PHE A 453 27.85 6.62 -20.25
N HIS A 454 26.52 6.69 -20.06
CA HIS A 454 25.57 6.25 -21.14
C HIS A 454 24.15 6.84 -20.99
N GLY A 455 23.80 7.86 -21.79
CA GLY A 455 22.58 8.66 -21.62
C GLY A 455 21.33 8.29 -22.44
N ARG A 456 21.40 7.47 -23.51
CA ARG A 456 20.23 7.21 -24.39
C ARG A 456 19.56 5.83 -24.22
N TRP A 457 20.33 4.78 -23.95
CA TRP A 457 19.81 3.41 -23.84
C TRP A 457 19.03 3.18 -22.55
N THR A 458 19.53 3.72 -21.45
CA THR A 458 18.95 3.66 -20.11
C THR A 458 17.61 4.42 -20.03
N LEU A 459 17.48 5.60 -20.66
CA LEU A 459 16.20 6.30 -20.78
C LEU A 459 15.15 5.48 -21.53
N LYS A 460 15.53 4.80 -22.62
CA LYS A 460 14.63 3.92 -23.39
C LYS A 460 14.20 2.71 -22.58
N ILE A 461 15.10 2.10 -21.80
CA ILE A 461 14.77 0.96 -20.94
C ILE A 461 13.83 1.42 -19.81
N VAL A 462 14.10 2.55 -19.17
CA VAL A 462 13.24 3.10 -18.11
C VAL A 462 11.87 3.51 -18.65
N SER A 463 11.79 4.07 -19.86
CA SER A 463 10.51 4.41 -20.48
C SER A 463 9.71 3.17 -20.86
N LEU A 464 10.36 2.14 -21.44
CA LEU A 464 9.76 0.83 -21.70
C LEU A 464 9.23 0.20 -20.40
N LEU A 465 10.04 0.14 -19.34
CA LEU A 465 9.62 -0.39 -18.04
C LEU A 465 8.42 0.36 -17.47
N ARG A 466 8.32 1.68 -17.65
CA ARG A 466 7.14 2.46 -17.24
C ARG A 466 5.90 2.10 -18.04
N ILE A 467 6.03 1.88 -19.35
CA ILE A 467 4.93 1.47 -20.23
C ILE A 467 4.44 0.07 -19.85
N LEU A 468 5.35 -0.90 -19.73
CA LEU A 468 5.05 -2.27 -19.33
C LEU A 468 4.39 -2.33 -17.96
N ARG A 469 4.87 -1.51 -17.01
CA ARG A 469 4.25 -1.40 -15.68
C ARG A 469 2.83 -0.88 -15.74
N ARG A 470 2.61 0.13 -16.58
CA ARG A 470 1.29 0.73 -16.75
C ARG A 470 0.32 -0.31 -17.30
N GLN A 471 0.72 -1.08 -18.31
CA GLN A 471 -0.07 -2.19 -18.84
C GLN A 471 -0.31 -3.27 -17.79
N TYR A 472 0.71 -3.71 -17.06
CA TYR A 472 0.54 -4.70 -15.99
C TYR A 472 -0.47 -4.27 -14.91
N LYS A 473 -0.45 -2.99 -14.48
CA LYS A 473 -1.45 -2.45 -13.54
C LYS A 473 -2.86 -2.37 -14.13
N LEU A 474 -2.99 -2.13 -15.44
CA LEU A 474 -4.28 -2.13 -16.14
C LEU A 474 -4.85 -3.54 -16.30
N ILE A 475 -3.99 -4.57 -16.37
CA ILE A 475 -4.42 -5.97 -16.38
C ILE A 475 -4.84 -6.44 -14.97
N GLN A 476 -4.18 -5.91 -13.92
CA GLN A 476 -4.42 -6.30 -12.53
C GLN A 476 -5.71 -5.72 -11.94
N ASN A 477 -5.98 -4.43 -12.21
CA ASN A 477 -7.16 -3.70 -11.75
C ASN A 477 -8.33 -3.93 -12.68
#